data_AF-A0A662AZC9-F1
#
_entry.id   AF-A0A662AZC9-F1
#
_cell.length_a   1.000
_cell.length_b   1.000
_cell.length_c   1.000
_cell.angle_alpha   90.00
_cell.angle_beta   90.00
_cell.angle_gamma   90.00
#
_symmetry.space_group_name_H-M   'P 1'
#
loop_
_entity.id
_entity.type
_entity.pdbx_description
1 polymer ?
#
loop_
_entity_poly.entity_id
_entity_poly.type
_entity_poly.pdbx_seq_one_letter_code
_entity_poly.pdbx_strand_id
1 'polypeptide(L)'
;MERLIPLDPDFYTAVPILGATFGIWMILITFGGALLLVLAYSMYKGSLEARAAGMGVTGIGAVAGMTMFIPWMVLIVSDYSQGPVPGIEAPPADVSMTPPVLWIMVISLIGYFTFLLADKDNIKNKIYKTIIYTGIGVVAGMVFMNAQHGVRYFEFIPEYLNETENLERYDNPLGNAYTNLDYYDALGLTTISQAQMDNIKADEAIDIVHKDKTVESIVIKKSTPTYNPNTIALFLGGYGNYIASYMMMFMVPFIFLRKRWAYNTILTVTVLSMTASYWNAIVRGSFEWVIGGTMSLGLLVFLLIPVFKQFLVDPVDAKEVINE
;
A
#
# COMPACT_ATOMS: atom_id res chain seq x y z
N MET A 1 -6.70 -17.91 26.49
CA MET A 1 -5.57 -18.28 25.62
C MET A 1 -4.37 -17.50 26.11
N GLU A 2 -3.41 -18.16 26.75
CA GLU A 2 -2.09 -17.57 27.00
C GLU A 2 -1.38 -17.38 25.65
N ARG A 3 -0.74 -16.22 25.46
CA ARG A 3 -0.03 -15.86 24.23
C ARG A 3 1.13 -16.83 24.01
N LEU A 4 1.31 -17.29 22.76
CA LEU A 4 2.37 -18.23 22.40
C LEU A 4 3.79 -17.64 22.52
N ILE A 5 3.92 -16.31 22.65
CA ILE A 5 5.19 -15.61 22.91
C ILE A 5 4.88 -14.47 23.90
N PRO A 6 5.45 -14.44 25.12
CA PRO A 6 4.94 -13.58 26.19
C PRO A 6 5.20 -12.08 26.06
N LEU A 7 6.17 -11.63 25.25
CA LEU A 7 6.63 -10.23 25.25
C LEU A 7 7.26 -9.84 23.89
N ASP A 8 6.46 -9.84 22.82
CA ASP A 8 6.91 -9.32 21.53
C ASP A 8 5.99 -8.18 21.06
N PRO A 9 6.22 -6.93 21.49
CA PRO A 9 5.45 -5.79 21.04
C PRO A 9 5.72 -5.38 19.58
N ASP A 10 6.71 -5.95 18.89
CA ASP A 10 7.02 -5.62 17.49
C ASP A 10 6.57 -6.66 16.47
N PHE A 11 6.31 -7.90 16.92
CA PHE A 11 5.37 -8.78 16.22
C PHE A 11 3.92 -8.58 16.66
N TYR A 12 3.64 -7.55 17.47
CA TYR A 12 2.34 -6.88 17.37
C TYR A 12 2.33 -6.21 16.01
N THR A 13 2.02 -7.01 14.98
CA THR A 13 1.94 -6.60 13.58
C THR A 13 1.31 -5.24 13.58
N ALA A 14 2.02 -4.23 13.09
CA ALA A 14 1.50 -2.89 12.97
C ALA A 14 0.21 -2.81 12.12
N VAL A 15 -0.37 -3.93 11.66
CA VAL A 15 -1.79 -4.12 11.38
C VAL A 15 -2.16 -5.63 11.43
N PRO A 16 -3.29 -6.11 12.01
CA PRO A 16 -3.92 -7.37 11.61
C PRO A 16 -4.04 -7.50 10.08
N ILE A 17 -4.23 -6.37 9.39
CA ILE A 17 -4.07 -6.27 7.93
C ILE A 17 -2.67 -6.61 7.42
N LEU A 18 -1.55 -6.33 8.10
CA LEU A 18 -0.21 -6.79 7.68
C LEU A 18 -0.14 -8.32 7.74
N GLY A 19 -0.67 -8.93 8.80
CA GLY A 19 -0.80 -10.39 8.90
C GLY A 19 -1.73 -10.98 7.83
N ALA A 20 -2.90 -10.39 7.63
CA ALA A 20 -3.88 -10.83 6.63
C ALA A 20 -3.37 -10.60 5.19
N THR A 21 -2.77 -9.44 4.91
CA THR A 21 -2.16 -9.14 3.60
C THR A 21 -0.96 -10.04 3.36
N PHE A 22 -0.14 -10.35 4.36
CA PHE A 22 0.91 -11.36 4.24
C PHE A 22 0.36 -12.72 3.84
N GLY A 23 -0.70 -13.19 4.50
CA GLY A 23 -1.40 -14.42 4.12
C GLY A 23 -1.90 -14.39 2.67
N ILE A 24 -2.55 -13.29 2.27
CA ILE A 24 -3.01 -13.07 0.90
C ILE A 24 -1.83 -13.08 -0.09
N TRP A 25 -0.72 -12.42 0.22
CA TRP A 25 0.48 -12.42 -0.62
C TRP A 25 1.04 -13.83 -0.81
N MET A 26 1.15 -14.61 0.26
CA MET A 26 1.64 -15.98 0.20
C MET A 26 0.72 -16.87 -0.64
N ILE A 27 -0.60 -16.70 -0.52
CA ILE A 27 -1.60 -17.37 -1.36
C ILE A 27 -1.39 -16.96 -2.83
N LEU A 28 -1.33 -15.66 -3.13
CA LEU A 28 -1.16 -15.15 -4.49
C LEU A 28 0.16 -15.61 -5.13
N ILE A 29 1.27 -15.63 -4.38
CA ILE A 29 2.57 -16.11 -4.86
C ILE A 29 2.50 -17.62 -5.15
N THR A 30 1.93 -18.41 -4.23
CA THR A 30 1.87 -19.88 -4.36
C THR A 30 0.98 -20.30 -5.53
N PHE A 31 -0.26 -19.81 -5.57
CA PHE A 31 -1.20 -20.13 -6.64
C PHE A 31 -0.80 -19.45 -7.96
N GLY A 32 -0.15 -18.29 -7.90
CA GLY A 32 0.46 -17.65 -9.06
C GLY A 32 1.54 -18.52 -9.69
N GLY A 33 2.46 -19.05 -8.89
CA GLY A 33 3.48 -20.00 -9.35
C GLY A 33 2.88 -21.24 -10.01
N ALA A 34 1.83 -21.83 -9.40
CA ALA A 34 1.10 -22.94 -9.99
C ALA A 34 0.42 -22.55 -11.32
N LEU A 35 -0.17 -21.36 -11.39
CA LEU A 35 -0.78 -20.84 -12.62
C LEU A 35 0.26 -20.66 -13.74
N LEU A 36 1.49 -20.23 -13.44
CA LEU A 36 2.57 -20.16 -14.45
C LEU A 36 2.88 -21.51 -15.07
N LEU A 37 2.85 -22.60 -14.28
CA LEU A 37 3.04 -23.97 -14.80
C LEU A 37 1.90 -24.37 -15.73
N VAL A 38 0.65 -24.06 -15.38
CA VAL A 38 -0.52 -24.31 -16.23
C VAL A 38 -0.43 -23.53 -17.55
N LEU A 39 0.02 -22.28 -17.49
CA LEU A 39 0.12 -21.40 -18.65
C LEU A 39 1.36 -21.68 -19.52
N ALA A 40 2.36 -22.42 -19.02
CA ALA A 40 3.65 -22.61 -19.67
C ALA A 40 3.53 -23.12 -21.12
N TYR A 41 2.64 -24.09 -21.37
CA TYR A 41 2.40 -24.62 -22.71
C TYR A 41 1.79 -23.58 -23.66
N SER A 42 0.84 -22.78 -23.18
CA SER A 42 0.22 -21.70 -23.96
C SER A 42 1.21 -20.57 -24.26
N MET A 43 2.10 -20.26 -23.30
CA MET A 43 3.20 -19.32 -23.52
C MET A 43 4.19 -19.83 -24.56
N TYR A 44 4.53 -21.13 -24.53
CA TYR A 44 5.39 -21.76 -25.54
C TYR A 44 4.77 -21.68 -26.95
N LYS A 45 3.43 -21.78 -27.05
CA LYS A 45 2.69 -21.57 -28.30
C LYS A 45 2.58 -20.10 -28.73
N GLY A 46 3.07 -19.15 -27.92
CA GLY A 46 3.05 -17.73 -28.23
C GLY A 46 1.71 -17.03 -27.95
N SER A 47 0.84 -17.58 -27.10
CA SER A 47 -0.38 -16.87 -26.68
C SER A 47 -0.03 -15.59 -25.92
N LEU A 48 -0.60 -14.47 -26.39
CA LEU A 48 -0.39 -13.16 -25.80
C LEU A 48 -1.05 -13.05 -24.43
N GLU A 49 -2.21 -13.67 -24.27
CA GLU A 49 -3.00 -13.71 -23.03
C GLU A 49 -2.24 -14.50 -21.95
N ALA A 50 -1.67 -15.66 -22.31
CA ALA A 50 -0.85 -16.44 -21.39
C ALA A 50 0.39 -15.66 -20.92
N ARG A 51 1.03 -14.92 -21.84
CA ARG A 51 2.15 -14.03 -21.53
C ARG A 51 1.73 -12.87 -20.63
N ALA A 52 0.57 -12.25 -20.90
CA ALA A 52 0.02 -11.16 -20.09
C ALA A 52 -0.28 -11.62 -18.66
N ALA A 53 -0.90 -12.80 -18.52
CA ALA A 53 -1.16 -13.42 -17.23
C ALA A 53 0.15 -13.75 -16.49
N GLY A 54 1.15 -14.28 -17.20
CA GLY A 54 2.47 -14.53 -16.62
C GLY A 54 3.15 -13.26 -16.11
N MET A 55 3.06 -12.16 -16.87
CA MET A 55 3.53 -10.85 -16.43
C MET A 55 2.75 -10.34 -15.20
N GLY A 56 1.44 -10.56 -15.11
CA GLY A 56 0.65 -10.22 -13.93
C GLY A 56 1.09 -10.97 -12.67
N VAL A 57 1.18 -12.29 -12.76
CA VAL A 57 1.61 -13.14 -11.65
C VAL A 57 3.00 -12.76 -11.14
N THR A 58 3.94 -12.57 -12.06
CA THR A 58 5.30 -12.17 -11.70
C THR A 58 5.34 -10.74 -11.17
N GLY A 59 4.52 -9.83 -11.68
CA GLY A 59 4.37 -8.48 -11.14
C GLY A 59 3.83 -8.46 -9.70
N ILE A 60 2.82 -9.28 -9.42
CA ILE A 60 2.27 -9.47 -8.06
C ILE A 60 3.37 -9.91 -7.10
N GLY A 61 4.16 -10.93 -7.45
CA GLY A 61 5.26 -11.39 -6.61
C GLY A 61 6.35 -10.33 -6.39
N ALA A 62 6.62 -9.49 -7.39
CA ALA A 62 7.59 -8.40 -7.27
C ALA A 62 7.12 -7.33 -6.29
N VAL A 63 5.86 -6.87 -6.41
CA VAL A 63 5.31 -5.87 -5.49
C VAL A 63 5.15 -6.46 -4.08
N ALA A 64 4.64 -7.68 -3.96
CA ALA A 64 4.53 -8.38 -2.69
C ALA A 64 5.89 -8.47 -1.97
N GLY A 65 6.94 -8.86 -2.70
CA GLY A 65 8.29 -8.93 -2.15
C GLY A 65 8.77 -7.58 -1.62
N MET A 66 8.51 -6.48 -2.33
CA MET A 66 8.88 -5.14 -1.87
C MET A 66 8.08 -4.68 -0.64
N THR A 67 6.77 -4.93 -0.62
CA THR A 67 5.88 -4.54 0.48
C THR A 67 6.16 -5.32 1.77
N MET A 68 6.74 -6.51 1.67
CA MET A 68 7.23 -7.28 2.80
C MET A 68 8.69 -6.94 3.17
N PHE A 69 9.51 -6.50 2.20
CA PHE A 69 10.90 -6.15 2.40
C PHE A 69 11.08 -4.82 3.15
N ILE A 70 10.27 -3.80 2.88
CA ILE A 70 10.40 -2.50 3.56
C ILE A 70 10.19 -2.63 5.08
N PRO A 71 9.10 -3.27 5.58
CA PRO A 71 8.92 -3.46 7.02
C PRO A 71 10.11 -4.18 7.66
N TRP A 72 10.70 -5.17 6.97
CA TRP A 72 11.93 -5.81 7.44
C TRP A 72 13.10 -4.83 7.59
N MET A 73 13.35 -4.01 6.57
CA MET A 73 14.44 -3.04 6.60
C MET A 73 14.26 -1.98 7.70
N VAL A 74 13.03 -1.55 7.95
CA VAL A 74 12.73 -0.55 8.98
C VAL A 74 12.80 -1.18 10.38
N LEU A 75 12.01 -2.23 10.61
CA LEU A 75 11.80 -2.78 11.95
C LEU A 75 12.97 -3.66 12.42
N ILE A 76 13.58 -4.44 11.52
CA ILE A 76 14.64 -5.38 11.88
C ILE A 76 16.02 -4.78 11.66
N VAL A 77 16.25 -4.14 10.52
CA VAL A 77 17.60 -3.65 10.17
C VAL A 77 17.87 -2.27 10.77
N SER A 78 16.98 -1.30 10.58
CA SER A 78 17.21 0.08 11.05
C SER A 78 17.12 0.17 12.57
N ASP A 79 16.04 -0.30 13.18
CA ASP A 79 15.80 -0.09 14.60
C ASP A 79 16.81 -0.83 15.48
N TYR A 80 17.25 -2.03 15.10
CA TYR A 80 18.31 -2.75 15.81
C TYR A 80 19.74 -2.36 15.42
N SER A 81 19.94 -1.59 14.34
CA SER A 81 21.28 -1.09 13.97
C SER A 81 21.85 -0.10 15.01
N GLN A 82 20.98 0.52 15.80
CA GLN A 82 21.33 1.53 16.81
C GLN A 82 21.39 0.96 18.24
N GLY A 83 21.17 -0.35 18.41
CA GLY A 83 21.13 -1.03 19.70
C GLY A 83 19.76 -1.64 20.02
N PRO A 84 19.59 -2.24 21.22
CA PRO A 84 18.31 -2.81 21.63
C PRO A 84 17.24 -1.72 21.74
N VAL A 85 16.08 -1.97 21.13
CA VAL A 85 14.94 -1.06 21.18
C VAL A 85 14.18 -1.30 22.50
N PRO A 86 13.94 -0.28 23.34
CA PRO A 86 13.27 -0.47 24.62
C PRO A 86 11.89 -1.13 24.47
N GLY A 87 11.69 -2.25 25.18
CA GLY A 87 10.44 -3.01 25.16
C GLY A 87 10.41 -4.13 24.11
N ILE A 88 11.39 -4.22 23.22
CA ILE A 88 11.39 -5.17 22.11
C ILE A 88 12.61 -6.09 22.19
N GLU A 89 12.38 -7.41 22.14
CA GLU A 89 13.46 -8.39 22.16
C GLU A 89 14.26 -8.35 20.84
N ALA A 90 15.58 -8.53 20.92
CA ALA A 90 16.40 -8.62 19.71
C ALA A 90 16.01 -9.85 18.86
N PRO A 91 16.01 -9.73 17.52
CA PRO A 91 15.78 -10.89 16.68
C PRO A 91 16.81 -11.99 17.01
N PRO A 92 16.41 -13.27 16.98
CA PRO A 92 17.32 -14.38 17.22
C PRO A 92 18.59 -14.30 16.35
N ALA A 93 19.72 -14.75 16.90
CA ALA A 93 21.04 -14.61 16.24
C ALA A 93 21.15 -15.36 14.89
N ASP A 94 20.25 -16.30 14.62
CA ASP A 94 20.15 -17.08 13.40
C ASP A 94 19.24 -16.44 12.33
N VAL A 95 18.61 -15.30 12.64
CA VAL A 95 17.81 -14.55 11.67
C VAL A 95 18.71 -13.95 10.60
N SER A 96 18.52 -14.38 9.35
CA SER A 96 19.23 -13.85 8.19
C SER A 96 19.03 -12.34 8.06
N MET A 97 20.11 -11.56 7.87
CA MET A 97 20.01 -10.13 7.55
C MET A 97 19.26 -9.84 6.24
N THR A 98 19.14 -10.84 5.36
CA THR A 98 18.36 -10.76 4.13
C THR A 98 17.11 -11.64 4.24
N PRO A 99 15.90 -11.05 4.20
CA PRO A 99 14.68 -11.84 4.35
C PRO A 99 14.38 -12.60 3.05
N PRO A 100 13.80 -13.82 3.11
CA PRO A 100 13.49 -14.62 1.93
C PRO A 100 12.65 -13.89 0.86
N VAL A 101 11.82 -12.93 1.27
CA VAL A 101 10.98 -12.11 0.38
C VAL A 101 11.77 -11.27 -0.62
N LEU A 102 13.03 -10.94 -0.32
CA LEU A 102 13.94 -10.29 -1.27
C LEU A 102 14.17 -11.17 -2.50
N TRP A 103 14.37 -12.47 -2.31
CA TRP A 103 14.58 -13.40 -3.41
C TRP A 103 13.32 -13.62 -4.24
N ILE A 104 12.16 -13.65 -3.58
CA ILE A 104 10.86 -13.65 -4.27
C ILE A 104 10.76 -12.42 -5.17
N MET A 105 11.05 -11.22 -4.65
CA MET A 105 11.03 -9.99 -5.43
C MET A 105 11.95 -10.07 -6.65
N VAL A 106 13.21 -10.48 -6.47
CA VAL A 106 14.19 -10.55 -7.56
C VAL A 106 13.78 -11.54 -8.64
N ILE A 107 13.38 -12.76 -8.27
CA ILE A 107 12.94 -13.79 -9.22
C ILE A 107 11.69 -13.33 -9.97
N SER A 108 10.75 -12.73 -9.26
CA SER A 108 9.54 -12.15 -9.83
C SER A 108 9.84 -11.01 -10.80
N LEU A 109 10.78 -10.11 -10.49
CA LEU A 109 11.22 -9.05 -11.39
C LEU A 109 11.87 -9.60 -12.67
N ILE A 110 12.71 -10.63 -12.54
CA ILE A 110 13.30 -11.32 -13.70
C ILE A 110 12.18 -11.89 -14.60
N GLY A 111 11.22 -12.60 -14.01
CA GLY A 111 10.08 -13.13 -14.75
C GLY A 111 9.25 -12.02 -15.40
N TYR A 112 8.96 -10.95 -14.67
CA TYR A 112 8.20 -9.80 -15.14
C TYR A 112 8.81 -9.16 -16.39
N PHE A 113 10.10 -8.82 -16.33
CA PHE A 113 10.79 -8.20 -17.47
C PHE A 113 11.04 -9.18 -18.61
N THR A 114 11.23 -10.47 -18.31
CA THR A 114 11.29 -11.52 -19.33
C THR A 114 9.99 -11.54 -20.13
N PHE A 115 8.83 -11.57 -19.45
CA PHE A 115 7.55 -11.50 -20.12
C PHE A 115 7.33 -10.16 -20.81
N LEU A 116 7.62 -9.03 -20.19
CA LEU A 116 7.42 -7.71 -20.82
C LEU A 116 8.22 -7.57 -22.13
N LEU A 117 9.44 -8.11 -22.16
CA LEU A 117 10.40 -7.89 -23.24
C LEU A 117 10.57 -9.09 -24.20
N ALA A 118 9.75 -10.14 -24.07
CA ALA A 118 9.82 -11.34 -24.92
C ALA A 118 9.39 -11.14 -26.38
N ASP A 119 8.79 -9.99 -26.75
CA ASP A 119 8.42 -9.74 -28.15
C ASP A 119 9.64 -9.44 -29.04
N LYS A 120 9.40 -9.52 -30.36
CA LYS A 120 10.37 -9.14 -31.40
C LYS A 120 10.37 -7.64 -31.69
N ASP A 121 9.95 -6.82 -30.72
CA ASP A 121 9.92 -5.37 -30.89
C ASP A 121 11.34 -4.77 -30.89
N ASN A 122 11.49 -3.56 -31.41
CA ASN A 122 12.78 -2.89 -31.43
C ASN A 122 13.23 -2.42 -30.04
N ILE A 123 14.53 -2.19 -29.87
CA ILE A 123 15.14 -1.80 -28.58
C ILE A 123 14.51 -0.51 -28.02
N LYS A 124 14.21 0.47 -28.88
CA LYS A 124 13.61 1.74 -28.47
C LYS A 124 12.24 1.53 -27.80
N ASN A 125 11.39 0.72 -28.41
CA ASN A 125 10.07 0.37 -27.87
C ASN A 125 10.18 -0.46 -26.60
N LYS A 126 11.16 -1.37 -26.52
CA LYS A 126 11.46 -2.13 -25.31
C LYS A 126 11.84 -1.22 -24.15
N ILE A 127 12.69 -0.22 -24.37
CA ILE A 127 13.04 0.79 -23.37
C ILE A 127 11.80 1.56 -22.90
N TYR A 128 10.95 2.02 -23.83
CA TYR A 128 9.73 2.75 -23.46
C TYR A 128 8.74 1.89 -22.67
N LYS A 129 8.55 0.63 -23.04
CA LYS A 129 7.77 -0.34 -22.25
C LYS A 129 8.37 -0.49 -20.86
N THR A 130 9.68 -0.72 -20.76
CA THR A 130 10.34 -0.83 -19.45
C THR A 130 10.07 0.39 -18.57
N ILE A 131 10.20 1.61 -19.10
CA ILE A 131 9.98 2.83 -18.32
C ILE A 131 8.56 2.89 -17.75
N ILE A 132 7.53 2.75 -18.61
CA ILE A 132 6.16 2.95 -18.16
C ILE A 132 5.66 1.81 -17.26
N TYR A 133 5.99 0.55 -17.59
CA TYR A 133 5.58 -0.61 -16.81
C TYR A 133 6.31 -0.68 -15.45
N THR A 134 7.58 -0.28 -15.41
CA THR A 134 8.30 -0.10 -14.14
C THR A 134 7.67 1.02 -13.32
N GLY A 135 7.31 2.14 -13.95
CA GLY A 135 6.63 3.26 -13.30
C GLY A 135 5.35 2.83 -12.58
N ILE A 136 4.50 2.03 -13.24
CA ILE A 136 3.28 1.48 -12.63
C ILE A 136 3.61 0.67 -11.37
N GLY A 137 4.58 -0.25 -11.45
CA GLY A 137 4.96 -1.10 -10.32
C GLY A 137 5.58 -0.32 -9.16
N VAL A 138 6.46 0.63 -9.44
CA VAL A 138 7.14 1.47 -8.44
C VAL A 138 6.13 2.35 -7.70
N VAL A 139 5.19 2.98 -8.42
CA VAL A 139 4.12 3.78 -7.79
C VAL A 139 3.19 2.88 -6.98
N ALA A 140 2.79 1.72 -7.51
CA ALA A 140 1.95 0.78 -6.76
C ALA A 140 2.58 0.38 -5.42
N GLY A 141 3.89 0.10 -5.40
CA GLY A 141 4.63 -0.21 -4.18
C GLY A 141 4.70 0.95 -3.19
N MET A 142 5.06 2.16 -3.64
CA MET A 142 5.10 3.35 -2.78
C MET A 142 3.74 3.66 -2.15
N VAL A 143 2.68 3.60 -2.96
CA VAL A 143 1.31 3.88 -2.54
C VAL A 143 0.80 2.82 -1.57
N PHE A 144 1.21 1.56 -1.73
CA PHE A 144 0.93 0.51 -0.76
C PHE A 144 1.54 0.80 0.62
N MET A 145 2.78 1.31 0.66
CA MET A 145 3.41 1.69 1.94
C MET A 145 2.66 2.86 2.60
N ASN A 146 2.30 3.88 1.82
CA ASN A 146 1.43 4.96 2.33
C ASN A 146 0.10 4.39 2.87
N ALA A 147 -0.49 3.39 2.20
CA ALA A 147 -1.70 2.72 2.66
C ALA A 147 -1.52 2.06 4.03
N GLN A 148 -0.40 1.35 4.25
CA GLN A 148 -0.07 0.77 5.56
C GLN A 148 0.01 1.83 6.65
N HIS A 149 0.71 2.94 6.39
CA HIS A 149 0.78 4.08 7.30
C HIS A 149 -0.57 4.80 7.48
N GLY A 150 -1.50 4.65 6.55
CA GLY A 150 -2.86 5.18 6.65
C GLY A 150 -3.78 4.33 7.52
N VAL A 151 -3.82 3.01 7.27
CA VAL A 151 -4.78 2.09 7.89
C VAL A 151 -4.47 1.75 9.35
N ARG A 152 -3.21 1.87 9.79
CA ARG A 152 -2.83 1.70 11.21
C ARG A 152 -3.70 2.52 12.17
N TYR A 153 -4.26 3.65 11.75
CA TYR A 153 -5.12 4.47 12.62
C TYR A 153 -6.59 4.03 12.66
N PHE A 154 -7.02 3.13 11.76
CA PHE A 154 -8.40 2.63 11.69
C PHE A 154 -8.60 1.36 12.51
N GLU A 155 -7.63 0.45 12.53
CA GLU A 155 -7.79 -0.87 13.16
C GLU A 155 -7.46 -0.88 14.66
N PHE A 156 -6.68 0.09 15.14
CA PHE A 156 -6.14 0.09 16.50
C PHE A 156 -6.82 1.06 17.46
N ILE A 157 -8.01 1.54 17.13
CA ILE A 157 -8.88 2.16 18.12
C ILE A 157 -9.57 1.01 18.88
N PRO A 158 -9.11 0.64 20.10
CA PRO A 158 -9.39 -0.66 20.73
C PRO A 158 -10.86 -0.87 21.12
N GLU A 159 -11.69 0.14 20.96
CA GLU A 159 -13.09 0.16 21.38
C GLU A 159 -14.02 -0.68 20.48
N TYR A 160 -13.53 -1.21 19.35
CA TYR A 160 -14.39 -1.96 18.42
C TYR A 160 -14.61 -3.44 18.70
N LEU A 161 -14.07 -4.00 19.78
CA LEU A 161 -14.24 -5.43 20.04
C LEU A 161 -14.79 -5.78 21.43
N ASN A 162 -15.31 -4.80 22.17
CA ASN A 162 -16.14 -5.09 23.35
C ASN A 162 -17.61 -4.74 23.07
N GLU A 163 -18.36 -5.78 22.67
CA GLU A 163 -19.78 -5.79 22.31
C GLU A 163 -20.76 -5.40 23.45
N THR A 164 -20.28 -4.87 24.58
CA THR A 164 -21.14 -4.57 25.75
C THR A 164 -21.44 -3.08 25.98
N GLU A 165 -20.76 -2.14 25.31
CA GLU A 165 -20.99 -0.68 25.49
C GLU A 165 -21.64 0.02 24.28
N ASN A 166 -22.07 -0.73 23.27
CA ASN A 166 -22.76 -0.22 22.06
C ASN A 166 -24.20 0.31 22.31
N LEU A 167 -24.60 0.62 23.55
CA LEU A 167 -26.02 0.71 23.88
C LEU A 167 -26.69 2.08 23.68
N GLU A 168 -26.00 3.23 23.60
CA GLU A 168 -26.72 4.52 23.61
C GLU A 168 -26.07 5.69 22.81
N ARG A 169 -25.80 5.52 21.50
CA ARG A 169 -25.54 6.70 20.63
C ARG A 169 -26.41 6.78 19.39
N TYR A 170 -27.52 7.46 19.60
CA TYR A 170 -28.36 8.06 18.57
C TYR A 170 -27.59 9.24 17.92
N ASP A 171 -27.73 9.36 16.59
CA ASP A 171 -27.49 10.60 15.79
C ASP A 171 -26.32 10.62 14.78
N ASN A 172 -25.82 9.46 14.29
CA ASN A 172 -25.27 9.41 12.93
C ASN A 172 -25.34 7.98 12.34
N PRO A 173 -26.22 7.70 11.36
CA PRO A 173 -26.39 6.35 10.81
C PRO A 173 -25.22 5.84 9.96
N LEU A 174 -24.23 6.67 9.63
CA LEU A 174 -23.12 6.30 8.74
C LEU A 174 -21.72 6.44 9.36
N GLY A 175 -21.54 7.24 10.42
CA GLY A 175 -20.23 7.48 11.06
C GLY A 175 -19.76 6.33 11.97
N ASN A 176 -20.61 5.95 12.94
CA ASN A 176 -20.27 4.94 13.95
C ASN A 176 -20.29 3.49 13.43
N ALA A 177 -20.89 3.24 12.26
CA ALA A 177 -21.07 1.88 11.74
C ALA A 177 -19.76 1.22 11.27
N TYR A 178 -18.73 2.03 10.98
CA TYR A 178 -17.48 1.54 10.40
C TYR A 178 -16.24 1.92 11.23
N THR A 179 -16.25 3.04 11.98
CA THR A 179 -15.09 3.53 12.75
C THR A 179 -15.48 4.47 13.89
N ASN A 180 -14.70 4.54 14.98
CA ASN A 180 -14.90 5.36 16.19
C ASN A 180 -14.08 6.64 16.04
N LEU A 181 -13.62 6.94 14.83
CA LEU A 181 -12.77 8.10 14.56
C LEU A 181 -13.46 9.42 14.90
N ASP A 182 -14.79 9.42 15.01
CA ASP A 182 -15.54 10.56 15.52
C ASP A 182 -15.18 10.90 16.98
N TYR A 183 -14.57 10.00 17.75
CA TYR A 183 -14.11 10.29 19.12
C TYR A 183 -12.65 10.71 19.17
N TYR A 184 -11.95 10.67 18.05
CA TYR A 184 -10.51 10.86 17.99
C TYR A 184 -10.14 12.11 17.21
N ASP A 185 -9.10 12.80 17.68
CA ASP A 185 -8.45 13.80 16.86
C ASP A 185 -7.59 13.11 15.79
N ALA A 186 -8.08 13.10 14.55
CA ALA A 186 -7.39 12.55 13.40
C ALA A 186 -5.97 13.11 13.20
N LEU A 187 -5.73 14.38 13.56
CA LEU A 187 -4.39 14.96 13.48
C LEU A 187 -3.49 14.41 14.60
N GLY A 188 -4.00 14.42 15.83
CA GLY A 188 -3.31 13.88 17.00
C GLY A 188 -2.89 12.43 16.84
N LEU A 189 -3.77 11.59 16.29
CA LEU A 189 -3.49 10.18 16.01
C LEU A 189 -2.23 10.00 15.16
N THR A 190 -1.97 10.90 14.21
CA THR A 190 -0.81 10.77 13.30
C THR A 190 0.53 11.11 13.93
N THR A 191 0.53 11.61 15.17
CA THR A 191 1.71 12.12 15.88
C THR A 191 2.15 11.25 17.05
N ILE A 192 1.40 10.19 17.36
CA ILE A 192 1.65 9.32 18.52
C ILE A 192 1.96 7.88 18.10
N SER A 193 2.68 7.16 18.97
CA SER A 193 3.02 5.75 18.78
C SER A 193 1.84 4.81 19.10
N GLN A 194 1.98 3.53 18.71
CA GLN A 194 0.95 2.51 18.95
C GLN A 194 0.79 2.27 20.44
N ALA A 195 1.90 2.13 21.17
CA ALA A 195 1.90 1.98 22.61
C ALA A 195 1.22 3.15 23.32
N GLN A 196 1.34 4.38 22.80
CA GLN A 196 0.59 5.52 23.32
C GLN A 196 -0.91 5.36 23.06
N MET A 197 -1.32 5.01 21.82
CA MET A 197 -2.73 4.77 21.46
C MET A 197 -3.41 3.73 22.35
N ASP A 198 -2.72 2.63 22.67
CA ASP A 198 -3.28 1.52 23.46
C ASP A 198 -3.56 1.92 24.92
N ASN A 199 -2.94 2.99 25.40
CA ASN A 199 -3.05 3.45 26.80
C ASN A 199 -3.87 4.74 26.96
N ILE A 200 -4.43 5.31 25.87
CA ILE A 200 -5.18 6.58 25.92
C ILE A 200 -6.52 6.40 26.62
N LYS A 201 -6.74 7.13 27.71
CA LYS A 201 -8.06 7.25 28.33
C LYS A 201 -8.85 8.39 27.71
N ALA A 202 -10.17 8.28 27.78
CA ALA A 202 -11.04 9.35 27.32
C ALA A 202 -10.76 10.65 28.10
N ASP A 203 -10.72 11.77 27.37
CA ASP A 203 -10.46 13.12 27.87
C ASP A 203 -9.09 13.32 28.54
N GLU A 204 -8.18 12.36 28.43
CA GLU A 204 -6.81 12.49 28.89
C GLU A 204 -5.99 13.30 27.89
N ALA A 205 -5.37 14.38 28.36
CA ALA A 205 -4.41 15.13 27.57
C ALA A 205 -3.09 14.35 27.50
N ILE A 206 -2.56 14.21 26.29
CA ILE A 206 -1.29 13.55 26.03
C ILE A 206 -0.32 14.59 25.50
N ASP A 207 0.87 14.60 26.08
CA ASP A 207 1.98 15.41 25.63
C ASP A 207 2.55 14.84 24.32
N ILE A 208 2.37 15.59 23.24
CA ILE A 208 3.03 15.34 21.97
C ILE A 208 4.32 16.14 21.94
N VAL A 209 5.43 15.42 21.77
CA VAL A 209 6.73 16.04 21.55
C VAL A 209 6.94 16.22 20.06
N HIS A 210 6.94 17.46 19.60
CA HIS A 210 7.22 17.82 18.22
C HIS A 210 8.71 17.62 17.88
N LYS A 211 9.05 17.58 16.59
CA LYS A 211 10.44 17.40 16.12
C LYS A 211 11.41 18.48 16.62
N ASP A 212 10.89 19.67 16.90
CA ASP A 212 11.64 20.81 17.45
C ASP A 212 11.73 20.76 19.00
N LYS A 213 11.29 19.66 19.62
CA LYS A 213 11.23 19.43 21.07
C LYS A 213 10.25 20.33 21.81
N THR A 214 9.37 21.02 21.11
CA THR A 214 8.21 21.66 21.75
C THR A 214 7.22 20.57 22.19
N VAL A 215 6.55 20.82 23.31
CA VAL A 215 5.57 19.90 23.88
C VAL A 215 4.20 20.56 23.77
N GLU A 216 3.27 19.88 23.12
CA GLU A 216 1.88 20.28 23.02
C GLU A 216 1.00 19.21 23.66
N SER A 217 0.29 19.57 24.73
CA SER A 217 -0.66 18.67 25.38
C SER A 217 -1.98 18.73 24.62
N ILE A 218 -2.36 17.65 23.94
CA ILE A 218 -3.65 17.57 23.24
C ILE A 218 -4.49 16.40 23.74
N VAL A 219 -5.81 16.57 23.70
CA VAL A 219 -6.75 15.49 23.98
C VAL A 219 -7.01 14.72 22.69
N ILE A 220 -6.43 13.53 22.58
CA ILE A 220 -6.49 12.71 21.36
C ILE A 220 -7.80 11.91 21.30
N LYS A 221 -8.27 11.41 22.45
CA LYS A 221 -9.52 10.66 22.59
C LYS A 221 -10.49 11.45 23.44
N LYS A 222 -11.67 11.73 22.92
CA LYS A 222 -12.71 12.51 23.59
C LYS A 222 -13.83 11.60 24.05
N SER A 223 -14.44 11.91 25.19
CA SER A 223 -15.62 11.20 25.67
C SER A 223 -16.85 11.44 24.80
N THR A 224 -16.86 12.50 23.98
CA THR A 224 -17.96 12.87 23.09
C THR A 224 -17.51 12.89 21.63
N PRO A 225 -18.41 12.67 20.66
CA PRO A 225 -18.01 12.59 19.26
C PRO A 225 -17.72 14.00 18.76
N THR A 226 -16.49 14.21 18.32
CA THR A 226 -16.06 15.39 17.56
C THR A 226 -15.77 15.00 16.13
N TYR A 227 -16.65 15.42 15.23
CA TYR A 227 -16.42 15.24 13.80
C TYR A 227 -15.19 16.03 13.35
N ASN A 228 -14.11 15.33 12.99
CA ASN A 228 -12.93 15.93 12.39
C ASN A 228 -12.99 15.72 10.87
N PRO A 229 -13.08 16.79 10.05
CA PRO A 229 -13.11 16.63 8.60
C PRO A 229 -11.83 15.99 8.06
N ASN A 230 -10.72 16.00 8.80
CA ASN A 230 -9.46 15.34 8.42
C ASN A 230 -9.50 13.82 8.57
N THR A 231 -10.53 13.24 9.17
CA THR A 231 -10.71 11.77 9.23
C THR A 231 -10.79 11.15 7.83
N ILE A 232 -11.36 11.87 6.85
CA ILE A 232 -11.38 11.42 5.45
C ILE A 232 -9.98 11.30 4.85
N ALA A 233 -9.02 12.12 5.34
CA ALA A 233 -7.61 12.03 4.95
C ALA A 233 -7.08 10.65 5.28
N LEU A 234 -7.23 10.23 6.53
CA LEU A 234 -6.74 8.96 7.00
C LEU A 234 -7.37 7.83 6.19
N PHE A 235 -8.67 7.92 5.88
CA PHE A 235 -9.40 6.87 5.17
C PHE A 235 -8.90 6.71 3.73
N LEU A 236 -8.81 7.83 3.00
CA LEU A 236 -8.28 7.85 1.64
C LEU A 236 -6.80 7.46 1.61
N GLY A 237 -6.03 7.92 2.60
CA GLY A 237 -4.61 7.63 2.76
C GLY A 237 -4.34 6.16 3.05
N GLY A 238 -5.25 5.50 3.77
CA GLY A 238 -5.21 4.07 4.05
C GLY A 238 -5.87 3.24 2.95
N TYR A 239 -7.18 3.02 3.08
CA TYR A 239 -7.94 2.14 2.19
C TYR A 239 -7.98 2.62 0.74
N GLY A 240 -8.06 3.94 0.50
CA GLY A 240 -8.03 4.50 -0.86
C GLY A 240 -6.73 4.14 -1.58
N ASN A 241 -5.59 4.30 -0.91
CA ASN A 241 -4.29 3.92 -1.45
C ASN A 241 -4.12 2.39 -1.59
N TYR A 242 -4.69 1.57 -0.70
CA TYR A 242 -4.70 0.11 -0.89
C TYR A 242 -5.42 -0.27 -2.18
N ILE A 243 -6.64 0.23 -2.36
CA ILE A 243 -7.43 -0.02 -3.57
C ILE A 243 -6.64 0.43 -4.80
N ALA A 244 -6.03 1.62 -4.74
CA ALA A 244 -5.24 2.13 -5.85
C ALA A 244 -4.05 1.24 -6.19
N SER A 245 -3.27 0.83 -5.20
CA SER A 245 -2.12 -0.06 -5.38
C SER A 245 -2.55 -1.41 -5.98
N TYR A 246 -3.56 -2.08 -5.41
CA TYR A 246 -4.05 -3.36 -5.94
C TYR A 246 -4.58 -3.23 -7.36
N MET A 247 -5.34 -2.19 -7.67
CA MET A 247 -5.81 -1.97 -9.04
C MET A 247 -4.65 -1.72 -10.00
N MET A 248 -3.64 -0.92 -9.63
CA MET A 248 -2.45 -0.74 -10.46
C MET A 248 -1.78 -2.07 -10.78
N MET A 249 -1.63 -2.96 -9.78
CA MET A 249 -1.04 -4.29 -9.98
C MET A 249 -1.90 -5.19 -10.87
N PHE A 250 -3.19 -5.34 -10.57
CA PHE A 250 -4.08 -6.26 -11.28
C PHE A 250 -4.41 -5.80 -12.70
N MET A 251 -4.28 -4.50 -13.01
CA MET A 251 -4.54 -3.97 -14.35
C MET A 251 -3.37 -4.17 -15.32
N VAL A 252 -2.16 -4.46 -14.84
CA VAL A 252 -0.96 -4.62 -15.69
C VAL A 252 -1.14 -5.64 -16.83
N PRO A 253 -1.67 -6.86 -16.59
CA PRO A 253 -1.96 -7.81 -17.68
C PRO A 253 -2.91 -7.25 -18.73
N PHE A 254 -3.95 -6.54 -18.30
CA PHE A 254 -4.98 -6.03 -19.19
C PHE A 254 -4.52 -4.81 -19.98
N ILE A 255 -3.68 -3.96 -19.39
CA ILE A 255 -3.01 -2.87 -20.10
C ILE A 255 -2.01 -3.40 -21.12
N PHE A 256 -1.32 -4.49 -20.81
CA PHE A 256 -0.47 -5.16 -21.77
C PHE A 256 -1.25 -5.76 -22.94
N LEU A 257 -2.47 -6.22 -22.69
CA LEU A 257 -3.46 -6.56 -23.71
C LEU A 257 -4.20 -5.34 -24.28
N ARG A 258 -3.75 -4.12 -23.97
CA ARG A 258 -4.24 -2.82 -24.45
C ARG A 258 -5.71 -2.56 -24.22
N LYS A 259 -6.27 -3.12 -23.15
CA LYS A 259 -7.68 -2.95 -22.82
C LYS A 259 -7.96 -1.53 -22.31
N ARG A 260 -8.81 -0.78 -23.02
CA ARG A 260 -9.23 0.59 -22.69
C ARG A 260 -9.75 0.74 -21.26
N TRP A 261 -10.57 -0.21 -20.79
CA TRP A 261 -11.11 -0.18 -19.43
C TRP A 261 -10.01 -0.29 -18.37
N ALA A 262 -8.96 -1.07 -18.62
CA ALA A 262 -7.84 -1.22 -17.69
C ALA A 262 -6.95 0.04 -17.66
N TYR A 263 -6.70 0.65 -18.83
CA TYR A 263 -6.02 1.94 -18.93
C TYR A 263 -6.78 3.04 -18.17
N ASN A 264 -8.10 3.15 -18.38
CA ASN A 264 -8.94 4.11 -17.67
C ASN A 264 -8.95 3.83 -16.16
N THR A 265 -8.96 2.56 -15.76
CA THR A 265 -8.86 2.17 -14.34
C THR A 265 -7.55 2.67 -13.75
N ILE A 266 -6.40 2.45 -14.42
CA ILE A 266 -5.11 2.96 -13.96
C ILE A 266 -5.10 4.48 -13.86
N LEU A 267 -5.63 5.21 -14.85
CA LEU A 267 -5.73 6.67 -14.76
C LEU A 267 -6.51 7.11 -13.51
N THR A 268 -7.70 6.54 -13.30
CA THR A 268 -8.56 6.85 -12.16
C THR A 268 -7.86 6.56 -10.84
N VAL A 269 -7.24 5.40 -10.68
CA VAL A 269 -6.59 5.06 -9.40
C VAL A 269 -5.28 5.81 -9.19
N THR A 270 -4.61 6.24 -10.26
CA THR A 270 -3.45 7.14 -10.16
C THR A 270 -3.88 8.51 -9.65
N VAL A 271 -5.00 9.06 -10.15
CA VAL A 271 -5.57 10.32 -9.65
C VAL A 271 -6.02 10.16 -8.19
N LEU A 272 -6.73 9.08 -7.85
CA LEU A 272 -7.14 8.79 -6.47
C LEU A 272 -5.94 8.74 -5.53
N SER A 273 -4.88 8.02 -5.91
CA SER A 273 -3.69 7.91 -5.08
C SER A 273 -2.98 9.25 -4.93
N MET A 274 -2.88 10.03 -6.01
CA MET A 274 -2.30 11.37 -6.00
C MET A 274 -3.05 12.28 -5.02
N THR A 275 -4.38 12.34 -5.13
CA THR A 275 -5.20 13.20 -4.26
C THR A 275 -5.17 12.73 -2.81
N ALA A 276 -5.31 11.43 -2.56
CA ALA A 276 -5.20 10.85 -1.23
C ALA A 276 -3.84 11.15 -0.60
N SER A 277 -2.75 11.02 -1.37
CA SER A 277 -1.40 11.22 -0.84
C SER A 277 -1.11 12.68 -0.54
N TYR A 278 -1.42 13.62 -1.44
CA TYR A 278 -1.23 15.04 -1.14
C TYR A 278 -2.13 15.55 -0.02
N TRP A 279 -3.38 15.08 0.05
CA TRP A 279 -4.28 15.45 1.14
C TRP A 279 -3.71 14.99 2.49
N ASN A 280 -3.19 13.77 2.57
CA ASN A 280 -2.49 13.30 3.78
C ASN A 280 -1.19 14.06 4.04
N ALA A 281 -0.45 14.48 3.02
CA ALA A 281 0.75 15.30 3.21
C ALA A 281 0.41 16.64 3.89
N ILE A 282 -0.69 17.28 3.48
CA ILE A 282 -1.17 18.53 4.09
C ILE A 282 -1.61 18.29 5.54
N VAL A 283 -2.42 17.26 5.77
CA VAL A 283 -2.93 16.96 7.12
C VAL A 283 -1.82 16.54 8.06
N ARG A 284 -0.88 15.69 7.62
CA ARG A 284 0.15 15.09 8.47
C ARG A 284 1.45 15.88 8.54
N GLY A 285 1.65 16.86 7.65
CA GLY A 285 2.95 17.52 7.48
C GLY A 285 4.10 16.55 7.14
N SER A 286 3.81 15.44 6.45
CA SER A 286 4.78 14.36 6.20
C SER A 286 5.31 14.36 4.77
N PHE A 287 6.63 14.43 4.63
CA PHE A 287 7.32 14.45 3.33
C PHE A 287 7.17 13.14 2.53
N GLU A 288 7.07 12.00 3.21
CA GLU A 288 6.83 10.70 2.56
C GLU A 288 5.55 10.72 1.71
N TRP A 289 4.51 11.37 2.20
CA TRP A 289 3.22 11.50 1.50
C TRP A 289 3.32 12.47 0.32
N VAL A 290 4.21 13.47 0.39
CA VAL A 290 4.57 14.30 -0.77
C VAL A 290 5.24 13.46 -1.84
N ILE A 291 6.15 12.56 -1.47
CA ILE A 291 6.81 11.63 -2.40
C ILE A 291 5.75 10.76 -3.09
N GLY A 292 4.86 10.12 -2.33
CA GLY A 292 3.78 9.31 -2.89
C GLY A 292 2.87 10.08 -3.85
N GLY A 293 2.44 11.29 -3.47
CA GLY A 293 1.63 12.15 -4.34
C GLY A 293 2.36 12.58 -5.62
N THR A 294 3.64 12.92 -5.50
CA THR A 294 4.50 13.32 -6.64
C THR A 294 4.75 12.17 -7.59
N MET A 295 5.00 10.97 -7.07
CA MET A 295 5.20 9.76 -7.86
C MET A 295 3.92 9.38 -8.63
N SER A 296 2.76 9.45 -7.98
CA SER A 296 1.46 9.25 -8.65
C SER A 296 1.20 10.31 -9.72
N LEU A 297 1.50 11.59 -9.46
CA LEU A 297 1.43 12.64 -10.48
C LEU A 297 2.37 12.37 -11.67
N GLY A 298 3.62 11.97 -11.39
CA GLY A 298 4.59 11.62 -12.43
C GLY A 298 4.12 10.46 -13.31
N LEU A 299 3.55 9.42 -12.69
CA LEU A 299 2.92 8.31 -13.42
C LEU A 299 1.74 8.81 -14.27
N LEU A 300 0.86 9.65 -13.72
CA LEU A 300 -0.26 10.22 -14.47
C LEU A 300 0.22 10.94 -15.72
N VAL A 301 1.26 11.77 -15.61
CA VAL A 301 1.89 12.44 -16.75
C VAL A 301 2.39 11.39 -17.75
N PHE A 302 3.14 10.38 -17.32
CA PHE A 302 3.66 9.35 -18.22
C PHE A 302 2.56 8.57 -18.94
N LEU A 303 1.44 8.26 -18.27
CA LEU A 303 0.29 7.59 -18.88
C LEU A 303 -0.34 8.43 -20.00
N LEU A 304 -0.29 9.76 -19.88
CA LEU A 304 -0.89 10.70 -20.84
C LEU A 304 0.05 11.05 -22.00
N ILE A 305 1.38 10.88 -21.86
CA ILE A 305 2.32 11.20 -22.95
C ILE A 305 2.10 10.21 -24.12
N PRO A 306 1.91 10.71 -25.38
CA PRO A 306 1.63 9.86 -26.54
C PRO A 306 2.68 8.76 -26.79
N VAL A 307 3.96 9.05 -26.50
CA VAL A 307 5.06 8.10 -26.68
C VAL A 307 4.87 6.82 -25.84
N PHE A 308 4.23 6.92 -24.68
CA PHE A 308 3.95 5.79 -23.80
C PHE A 308 2.55 5.25 -24.02
N LYS A 309 1.55 6.13 -24.24
CA LYS A 309 0.14 5.76 -24.45
C LYS A 309 -0.06 4.69 -25.53
N GLN A 310 0.73 4.71 -26.61
CA GLN A 310 0.71 3.71 -27.69
C GLN A 310 1.01 2.27 -27.23
N PHE A 311 1.60 2.09 -26.04
CA PHE A 311 1.90 0.78 -25.46
C PHE A 311 0.86 0.33 -24.41
N LEU A 312 -0.12 1.19 -24.08
CA LEU A 312 -1.05 1.00 -22.98
C LEU A 312 -2.51 0.80 -23.42
N VAL A 313 -2.89 1.37 -24.56
CA VAL A 313 -4.25 1.29 -25.10
C VAL A 313 -4.19 1.17 -26.63
N ASP A 314 -5.21 0.57 -27.23
CA ASP A 314 -5.22 0.36 -28.66
C ASP A 314 -5.30 1.67 -29.47
N PRO A 315 -4.62 1.76 -30.64
CA PRO A 315 -4.55 3.00 -31.42
C PRO A 315 -5.90 3.44 -32.01
N VAL A 316 -6.85 2.52 -32.17
CA VAL A 316 -8.21 2.84 -32.67
C VAL A 316 -8.95 3.68 -31.64
N ASP A 317 -8.84 3.32 -30.36
CA ASP A 317 -9.39 4.08 -29.23
C ASP A 317 -8.60 5.37 -28.93
N ALA A 318 -7.36 5.49 -29.38
CA ALA A 318 -6.54 6.69 -29.20
C ALA A 318 -6.91 7.83 -30.17
N LYS A 319 -7.61 7.53 -31.27
CA LYS A 319 -8.03 8.51 -32.29
C LYS A 319 -9.39 9.15 -32.02
N GLU A 320 -10.24 8.58 -31.17
CA GLU A 320 -11.54 9.17 -30.83
C GLU A 320 -11.42 10.45 -29.99
N VAL A 321 -10.30 10.66 -29.28
CA VAL A 321 -10.10 11.83 -28.41
C VAL A 321 -9.61 13.08 -29.16
N ILE A 322 -9.36 12.99 -30.47
CA ILE A 322 -8.88 14.14 -31.28
C ILE A 322 -9.98 14.70 -32.20
N ASN A 323 -11.15 14.04 -32.25
CA ASN A 323 -12.27 14.43 -33.13
C ASN A 323 -13.56 14.79 -32.37
N GLU A 324 -13.49 15.04 -31.07
CA GLU A 324 -14.50 15.75 -30.27
C GLU A 324 -13.90 17.04 -29.70
#